data_AF-A0A3D5Z6A9-F1
#
_entry.id   AF-A0A3D5Z6A9-F1
#
_cell.length_a   1.000
_cell.length_b   1.000
_cell.length_c   1.000
_cell.angle_alpha   90.00
_cell.angle_beta   90.00
_cell.angle_gamma   90.00
#
_symmetry.space_group_name_H-M   'P 1'
#
loop_
_entity.id
_entity.type
_entity.pdbx_description
1 polymer ?
#
loop_
_entity_poly.entity_id
_entity_poly.type
_entity_poly.pdbx_seq_one_letter_code
_entity_poly.pdbx_strand_id
1 'polypeptide(L)' 'FNDAQRQATKNAGKIAGLDVERIINEPTAAALAYGIDKQEKTHTVLVYDLGGG' A
#
# COMPACT_ATOMS: atom_id res chain seq x y z
N PHE A 1 8.11 -5.54 -3.74
CA PHE A 1 7.43 -6.82 -3.43
C PHE A 1 7.14 -7.60 -4.71
N ASN A 2 7.77 -8.77 -4.86
CA ASN A 2 7.45 -9.74 -5.91
C ASN A 2 6.20 -10.57 -5.56
N ASP A 3 5.74 -11.42 -6.48
CA ASP A 3 4.52 -12.22 -6.29
C ASP A 3 4.61 -13.17 -5.09
N ALA A 4 5.76 -13.80 -4.87
CA ALA A 4 5.98 -14.70 -3.74
C ALA A 4 5.88 -13.96 -2.40
N GLN A 5 6.49 -12.78 -2.28
CA GLN A 5 6.41 -11.94 -1.08
C GLN A 5 4.98 -11.45 -0.84
N ARG A 6 4.23 -11.07 -1.88
CA ARG A 6 2.81 -10.69 -1.75
C ARG A 6 1.95 -11.84 -1.24
N GLN A 7 2.17 -13.05 -1.77
CA GLN A 7 1.42 -14.22 -1.33
C GLN A 7 1.74 -14.57 0.13
N ALA A 8 3.02 -14.48 0.53
CA ALA A 8 3.43 -14.66 1.92
C ALA A 8 2.73 -13.66 2.85
N THR A 9 2.69 -12.37 2.48
CA THR A 9 2.00 -11.33 3.26
C THR A 9 0.49 -11.59 3.37
N LYS A 10 -0.17 -12.02 2.28
CA LYS A 10 -1.59 -12.39 2.31
C LYS A 10 -1.85 -13.59 3.23
N ASN A 11 -0.97 -14.59 3.17
CA ASN A 11 -1.07 -15.77 4.04
C ASN A 11 -0.88 -15.38 5.51
N ALA A 12 0.03 -14.46 5.83
CA ALA A 12 0.22 -13.97 7.18
C ALA A 12 -1.07 -13.33 7.75
N GLY A 13 -1.77 -12.52 6.94
CA GLY A 13 -3.08 -11.97 7.33
C GLY A 13 -4.12 -13.07 7.61
N LYS A 14 -4.18 -14.10 6.75
CA LYS A 14 -5.08 -15.24 6.95
C LYS A 14 -4.76 -16.04 8.23
N ILE A 15 -3.47 -16.24 8.53
CA ILE A 15 -3.02 -16.90 9.77
C ILE A 15 -3.42 -16.10 11.00
N ALA A 16 -3.40 -14.76 10.90
CA ALA A 16 -3.90 -13.87 11.94
C ALA A 16 -5.44 -13.81 12.05
N GLY A 17 -6.17 -14.60 11.25
CA GLY A 17 -7.64 -14.63 11.24
C GLY A 17 -8.29 -13.46 10.51
N LEU A 18 -7.53 -12.72 9.69
CA LEU A 18 -8.04 -11.60 8.90
C LEU A 18 -8.41 -12.05 7.48
N ASP A 19 -9.53 -11.55 6.97
CA ASP A 19 -9.82 -11.63 5.54
C ASP A 19 -9.07 -10.51 4.81
N VAL A 20 -8.16 -10.89 3.91
CA VAL A 20 -7.27 -9.95 3.22
C VAL A 20 -7.89 -9.56 1.89
N GLU A 21 -8.76 -8.55 1.94
CA GLU A 21 -9.49 -7.98 0.80
C GLU A 21 -8.57 -7.42 -0.29
N ARG A 22 -7.47 -6.76 0.10
CA ARG A 22 -6.53 -6.16 -0.85
C ARG A 22 -5.13 -6.03 -0.26
N ILE A 23 -4.12 -6.29 -1.09
CA ILE A 23 -2.73 -5.88 -0.86
C ILE A 23 -2.46 -4.65 -1.71
N ILE A 24 -2.12 -3.53 -1.07
CA ILE A 24 -1.76 -2.27 -1.74
C ILE A 24 -0.27 -1.99 -1.57
N ASN A 25 0.30 -1.23 -2.50
CA ASN A 25 1.69 -0.77 -2.38
C ASN A 25 1.76 0.38 -1.38
N GLU A 26 2.80 0.42 -0.56
CA GLU A 26 3.07 1.51 0.39
C GLU A 26 3.04 2.90 -0.27
N PRO A 27 3.75 3.18 -1.37
CA PRO A 27 3.71 4.51 -1.98
C PRO A 27 2.33 4.85 -2.56
N THR A 28 1.54 3.84 -2.97
CA THR A 28 0.15 4.05 -3.41
C THR A 28 -0.75 4.41 -2.24
N ALA A 29 -0.59 3.74 -1.10
CA ALA A 29 -1.31 4.06 0.13
C ALA A 29 -0.99 5.49 0.61
N ALA A 30 0.29 5.87 0.58
CA ALA A 30 0.74 7.22 0.92
C ALA A 30 0.18 8.29 -0.02
N ALA A 31 0.16 8.02 -1.33
CA ALA A 31 -0.43 8.93 -2.31
C ALA A 31 -1.95 9.08 -2.12
N LEU A 32 -2.66 8.00 -1.81
CA LEU A 32 -4.09 8.05 -1.48
C LEU A 32 -4.32 8.93 -0.24
N ALA A 33 -3.58 8.71 0.85
CA ALA A 33 -3.70 9.50 2.06
C ALA A 33 -3.42 11.01 1.81
N TYR A 34 -2.39 11.32 1.03
CA TYR A 34 -2.09 12.70 0.63
C TYR A 34 -3.22 13.35 -0.19
N GLY A 35 -3.90 12.57 -1.04
CA GLY A 35 -4.90 13.05 -1.98
C GLY A 35 -6.32 13.19 -1.44
N ILE A 36 -6.64 12.67 -0.25
CA ILE A 36 -8.02 12.68 0.30
C ILE A 36 -8.60 14.10 0.36
N ASP A 37 -7.79 15.09 0.80
CA ASP A 37 -8.23 16.48 0.97
C ASP A 37 -7.84 17.39 -0.20
N LYS A 38 -7.24 16.85 -1.27
CA LYS A 38 -6.60 17.62 -2.36
C LYS A 38 -7.18 17.28 -3.74
N GLN A 39 -8.47 16.95 -3.79
CA GLN A 39 -9.13 16.41 -4.98
C GLN A 39 -9.44 17.44 -6.07
N GLU A 40 -9.26 18.72 -5.79
CA GLU A 40 -9.66 19.81 -6.69
C GLU A 40 -8.89 19.83 -8.02
N LYS A 41 -7.70 19.21 -8.11
CA LYS A 41 -6.86 19.21 -9.32
C LYS A 41 -6.08 17.91 -9.48
N THR A 42 -5.76 17.57 -10.73
CA THR A 42 -4.79 16.50 -11.02
C THR A 42 -3.40 16.95 -10.60
N HIS A 43 -2.73 16.13 -9.80
CA HIS A 43 -1.40 16.39 -9.29
C HIS A 43 -0.45 15.27 -9.67
N THR A 44 0.76 15.63 -10.09
CA THR A 44 1.89 14.69 -10.18
C THR A 44 2.66 14.77 -8.87
N VAL A 45 2.79 13.64 -8.18
CA VAL A 45 3.47 13.55 -6.87
C VAL A 45 4.59 12.52 -6.90
N LEU A 46 5.70 12.84 -6.26
CA LEU A 46 6.78 11.90 -5.97
C LEU A 46 6.62 11.43 -4.53
N VAL A 47 6.51 10.12 -4.34
CA VAL A 47 6.58 9.50 -3.01
C VAL A 47 7.95 8.86 -2.87
N TYR A 48 8.75 9.39 -1.96
CA TYR A 48 10.02 8.79 -1.58
C TYR A 48 9.83 8.06 -0.24
N ASP A 49 9.88 6.74 -0.29
CA ASP A 49 9.69 5.86 0.86
C ASP A 49 11.01 5.12 1.13
N LEU A 50 11.62 5.42 2.28
CA LEU A 50 12.88 4.82 2.74
C LEU A 50 12.68 4.29 4.15
N GLY A 51 12.15 3.07 4.22
CA GLY A 51 12.00 2.32 5.47
C GLY A 51 13.30 1.66 5.92
N GLY A 52 13.24 0.93 7.04
CA GLY A 52 14.36 0.14 7.55
C GLY A 52 14.46 -1.28 6.99
N GLY A 53 13.67 -1.60 5.96
CA GLY A 53 13.52 -2.94 5.36
C GLY A 53 14.37 -3.18 4.14
#